data_AF-A0A6N8ZD33-F1
#
_entry.id   AF-A0A6N8ZD33-F1
#
_cell.length_a   1.000
_cell.length_b   1.000
_cell.length_c   1.000
_cell.angle_alpha   90.00
_cell.angle_beta   90.00
_cell.angle_gamma   90.00
#
_symmetry.space_group_name_H-M   'P 1'
#
loop_
_entity.id
_entity.type
_entity.pdbx_description
1 polymer ?
#
loop_
_entity_poly.entity_id
_entity_poly.type
_entity_poly.pdbx_seq_one_letter_code
_entity_poly.pdbx_strand_id
1 'polypeptide(L)'
;MCAILDNSTRDEVFGNAPTDRGRHFYEWINQGQGRLAIGGTKLREELGGSTQQPGSVNFRRWLPTAIRRGLVTQPDDDEAVNEAASDLEARGICQSDDAHVLALAQDTGARLLYSNDDALRTDFTNRTIIDGVRGKIYPTTDYREFLNDRRNRRLCSRR
;
A
#
# COMPACT_ATOMS: atom_id res chain seq x y z
N MET A 1 6.42 1.83 10.10
CA MET A 1 5.05 1.41 9.73
C MET A 1 5.00 1.30 8.22
N CYS A 2 4.50 0.19 7.70
CA CYS A 2 4.51 -0.10 6.26
C CYS A 2 3.07 0.05 5.74
N ALA A 3 2.92 0.84 4.68
CA ALA A 3 1.63 1.18 4.09
C ALA A 3 1.57 0.77 2.62
N ILE A 4 0.41 0.32 2.16
CA ILE A 4 0.14 0.07 0.75
C ILE A 4 -0.77 1.18 0.23
N LEU A 5 -0.46 1.66 -0.97
CA LEU A 5 -1.29 2.57 -1.73
C LEU A 5 -1.97 1.78 -2.84
N ASP A 6 -3.29 1.73 -2.81
CA ASP A 6 -4.09 1.18 -3.89
C ASP A 6 -3.97 2.08 -5.15
N ASN A 7 -3.77 1.46 -6.30
CA ASN A 7 -3.64 2.15 -7.58
C ASN A 7 -4.85 3.04 -7.90
N SER A 8 -6.07 2.66 -7.47
CA SER A 8 -7.29 3.46 -7.67
C SER A 8 -7.20 4.84 -7.01
N THR A 9 -6.41 4.94 -5.93
CA THR A 9 -6.23 6.17 -5.14
C THR A 9 -4.93 6.91 -5.42
N ARG A 10 -4.10 6.39 -6.32
CA ARG A 10 -2.79 6.95 -6.65
C ARG A 10 -2.89 8.42 -7.07
N ASP A 11 -3.87 8.77 -7.89
CA ASP A 11 -4.05 10.14 -8.38
C ASP A 11 -4.48 11.12 -7.26
N GLU A 12 -5.05 10.64 -6.15
CA GLU A 12 -5.30 11.48 -4.98
C GLU A 12 -4.02 11.90 -4.26
N VAL A 13 -2.97 11.07 -4.35
CA VAL A 13 -1.68 11.28 -3.67
C VAL A 13 -0.67 11.95 -4.60
N PHE A 14 -0.57 11.45 -5.83
CA PHE A 14 0.45 11.84 -6.80
C PHE A 14 -0.10 12.63 -7.99
N GLY A 15 -1.42 12.88 -8.09
CA GLY A 15 -2.01 13.66 -9.17
C GLY A 15 -1.60 15.14 -9.14
N ASN A 16 -2.03 15.90 -10.15
CA ASN A 16 -1.73 17.35 -10.23
C ASN A 16 -2.50 18.18 -9.19
N ALA A 17 -3.63 17.66 -8.72
CA ALA A 17 -4.45 18.27 -7.69
C ALA A 17 -4.73 17.21 -6.61
N PRO A 18 -3.73 16.88 -5.77
CA PRO A 18 -3.90 15.87 -4.73
C PRO A 18 -4.95 16.34 -3.73
N THR A 19 -5.75 15.40 -3.23
CA THR A 19 -6.71 15.68 -2.16
C THR A 19 -5.94 16.02 -0.88
N ASP A 20 -6.58 16.69 0.08
CA ASP A 20 -5.94 16.98 1.37
C ASP A 20 -5.44 15.70 2.06
N ARG A 21 -6.22 14.62 1.92
CA ARG A 21 -5.91 13.29 2.45
C ARG A 21 -4.68 12.68 1.78
N GLY A 22 -4.62 12.73 0.45
CA GLY A 22 -3.49 12.23 -0.30
C GLY A 22 -2.22 13.04 -0.07
N ARG A 23 -2.35 14.37 0.10
CA ARG A 23 -1.24 15.25 0.49
C ARG A 23 -0.67 14.87 1.85
N HIS A 24 -1.51 14.65 2.86
CA HIS A 24 -1.05 14.21 4.18
C HIS A 24 -0.38 12.83 4.14
N PHE A 25 -0.92 11.90 3.36
CA PHE A 25 -0.29 10.58 3.17
C PHE A 25 1.09 10.71 2.50
N TYR A 26 1.21 11.55 1.47
CA TYR A 26 2.48 11.84 0.81
C TYR A 26 3.49 12.48 1.76
N GLU A 27 3.09 13.46 2.57
CA GLU A 27 3.94 14.12 3.56
C GLU A 27 4.42 13.14 4.63
N TRP A 28 3.53 12.29 5.15
CA TRP A 28 3.84 11.25 6.12
C TRP A 28 4.97 10.33 5.64
N ILE A 29 4.90 9.87 4.39
CA ILE A 29 5.96 9.04 3.79
C ILE A 29 7.24 9.87 3.62
N ASN A 30 7.17 11.08 3.08
CA ASN A 30 8.37 11.88 2.78
C ASN A 30 9.09 12.40 4.03
N GLN A 31 8.41 12.48 5.16
CA GLN A 31 8.98 12.77 6.48
C GLN A 31 9.62 11.53 7.12
N GLY A 32 9.56 10.36 6.48
CA GLY A 32 10.10 9.11 7.01
C GLY A 32 9.29 8.51 8.17
N GLN A 33 8.05 8.96 8.36
CA GLN A 33 7.17 8.45 9.41
C GLN A 33 6.56 7.08 9.03
N GLY A 34 6.69 6.69 7.77
CA GLY A 34 6.29 5.40 7.22
C GLY A 34 7.12 4.98 6.02
N ARG A 35 6.89 3.76 5.56
CA ARG A 35 7.41 3.24 4.28
C ARG A 35 6.25 2.82 3.40
N LEU A 36 6.36 3.09 2.11
CA LEU A 36 5.42 2.59 1.12
C LEU A 36 5.86 1.18 0.68
N ALA A 37 5.03 0.18 0.95
CA ALA A 37 5.16 -1.14 0.39
C ALA A 37 4.74 -1.10 -1.08
N ILE A 38 5.63 -1.52 -1.96
CA ILE A 38 5.38 -1.67 -3.40
C ILE A 38 5.86 -3.06 -3.81
N GLY A 39 5.15 -3.73 -4.70
CA GLY A 39 5.53 -5.06 -5.17
C GLY A 39 4.42 -5.69 -6.00
N GLY A 40 4.73 -6.85 -6.58
CA GLY A 40 3.87 -7.53 -7.53
C GLY A 40 4.05 -6.99 -8.95
N THR A 41 3.93 -7.88 -9.93
CA THR A 41 4.08 -7.55 -11.36
C THR A 41 3.07 -6.51 -11.80
N LYS A 42 1.84 -6.55 -11.30
CA LYS A 42 0.76 -5.61 -11.67
C LYS A 42 1.12 -4.15 -11.37
N LEU A 43 1.65 -3.86 -10.18
CA LEU A 43 2.10 -2.49 -9.86
C LEU A 43 3.33 -2.11 -10.70
N ARG A 44 4.28 -3.02 -10.91
CA ARG A 44 5.45 -2.77 -11.77
C ARG A 44 5.10 -2.56 -13.25
N GLU A 45 4.09 -3.27 -13.74
CA GLU A 45 3.53 -3.13 -15.10
C GLU A 45 2.72 -1.84 -15.22
N GLU A 46 1.96 -1.46 -14.20
CA GLU A 46 1.30 -0.15 -14.13
C GLU A 46 2.31 1.00 -14.02
N LEU A 47 3.49 0.75 -13.45
CA LEU A 47 4.64 1.66 -13.43
C LEU A 47 5.48 1.64 -14.72
N GLY A 48 5.47 0.54 -15.46
CA GLY A 48 6.15 0.38 -16.74
C GLY A 48 5.28 0.74 -17.95
N GLY A 49 3.96 0.73 -17.78
CA GLY A 49 2.98 0.92 -18.85
C GLY A 49 2.98 2.34 -19.40
N SER A 50 2.47 2.54 -20.60
CA SER A 50 2.42 3.84 -21.30
C SER A 50 1.39 4.84 -20.73
N THR A 51 0.87 4.61 -19.51
CA THR A 51 -0.15 5.43 -18.89
C THR A 51 0.36 6.86 -18.62
N GLN A 52 -0.17 7.83 -19.36
CA GLN A 52 0.16 9.26 -19.21
C GLN A 52 -0.68 9.97 -18.13
N GLN A 53 -1.33 9.21 -17.24
CA GLN A 53 -2.07 9.79 -16.12
C GLN A 53 -1.10 10.55 -15.20
N PRO A 54 -1.45 11.77 -14.74
CA PRO A 54 -0.55 12.59 -13.93
C PRO A 54 0.01 11.87 -12.70
N GLY A 55 -0.82 11.11 -11.97
CA GLY A 55 -0.39 10.35 -10.81
C GLY A 55 0.62 9.26 -11.15
N SER A 56 0.47 8.55 -12.28
CA SER A 56 1.46 7.58 -12.75
C SER A 56 2.81 8.24 -13.01
N VAL A 57 2.81 9.37 -13.73
CA VAL A 57 4.03 10.10 -14.09
C VAL A 57 4.76 10.62 -12.85
N ASN A 58 4.03 11.28 -11.95
CA ASN A 58 4.60 11.85 -10.74
C ASN A 58 5.11 10.77 -9.78
N PHE A 59 4.37 9.67 -9.64
CA PHE A 59 4.80 8.55 -8.82
C PHE A 59 6.08 7.89 -9.37
N ARG A 60 6.19 7.68 -10.69
CA ARG A 60 7.42 7.17 -11.33
C ARG A 60 8.61 8.09 -11.14
N ARG A 61 8.40 9.42 -11.19
CA ARG A 61 9.47 10.40 -10.91
C ARG A 61 9.89 10.39 -9.45
N TRP A 62 8.95 10.20 -8.53
CA TRP A 62 9.21 10.16 -7.10
C TRP A 62 9.92 8.88 -6.67
N LEU A 63 9.56 7.73 -7.24
CA LEU A 63 9.96 6.40 -6.79
C LEU A 63 11.50 6.18 -6.69
N PRO A 64 12.34 6.53 -7.68
CA PRO A 64 13.79 6.35 -7.58
C PRO A 64 14.43 7.12 -6.42
N THR A 65 13.88 8.29 -6.10
CA THR A 65 14.34 9.10 -4.95
C THR A 65 13.84 8.50 -3.64
N ALA A 66 12.60 8.01 -3.60
CA ALA A 66 12.02 7.35 -2.45
C ALA A 66 12.78 6.07 -2.07
N ILE A 67 13.16 5.25 -3.06
CA ILE A 67 13.99 4.05 -2.87
C ILE A 67 15.34 4.44 -2.26
N ARG A 68 16.05 5.41 -2.85
CA ARG A 68 17.35 5.88 -2.33
C ARG A 68 17.27 6.44 -0.90
N ARG A 69 16.12 7.01 -0.52
CA ARG A 69 15.86 7.52 0.82
C ARG A 69 15.36 6.46 1.80
N GLY A 70 15.20 5.20 1.38
CA GLY A 70 14.69 4.12 2.22
C GLY A 70 13.22 4.28 2.62
N LEU A 71 12.44 5.04 1.83
CA LEU A 71 11.01 5.30 2.06
C LEU A 71 10.10 4.21 1.47
N VAL A 72 10.70 3.21 0.81
CA VAL A 72 9.99 2.15 0.11
C VAL A 72 10.41 0.81 0.71
N THR A 73 9.45 -0.11 0.82
CA THR A 73 9.68 -1.52 1.12
C THR A 73 9.22 -2.34 -0.09
N GLN A 74 10.05 -3.27 -0.52
CA GLN A 74 9.74 -4.19 -1.62
C GLN A 74 9.77 -5.61 -1.07
N PRO A 75 8.98 -6.53 -1.64
CA PRO A 75 9.15 -7.95 -1.38
C PRO A 75 10.57 -8.37 -1.78
N ASP A 76 11.12 -9.35 -1.07
CA ASP A 76 12.41 -9.94 -1.42
C ASP A 76 12.27 -10.83 -2.68
N ASP A 77 11.07 -11.36 -2.92
CA ASP A 77 10.70 -12.16 -4.08
C ASP A 77 9.32 -11.74 -4.62
N ASP A 78 9.29 -11.07 -5.77
CA ASP A 78 8.04 -10.66 -6.42
C ASP A 78 7.22 -11.85 -6.95
N GLU A 79 7.86 -12.99 -7.27
CA GLU A 79 7.18 -14.18 -7.76
C GLU A 79 6.38 -14.83 -6.64
N ALA A 80 6.94 -14.90 -5.43
CA ALA A 80 6.23 -15.35 -4.24
C ALA A 80 4.97 -14.51 -3.93
N VAL A 81 5.00 -13.19 -4.19
CA VAL A 81 3.83 -12.33 -4.04
C VAL A 81 2.76 -12.66 -5.08
N ASN A 82 3.16 -12.95 -6.31
CA ASN A 82 2.23 -13.33 -7.38
C ASN A 82 1.59 -14.69 -7.10
N GLU A 83 2.37 -15.68 -6.66
CA GLU A 83 1.86 -17.00 -6.24
C GLU A 83 0.85 -16.87 -5.09
N ALA A 84 1.19 -16.10 -4.05
CA ALA A 84 0.28 -15.84 -2.94
C ALA A 84 -1.01 -15.13 -3.38
N ALA A 85 -0.94 -14.23 -4.37
CA ALA A 85 -2.12 -13.60 -4.95
C ALA A 85 -3.00 -14.61 -5.69
N SER A 86 -2.41 -15.46 -6.52
CA SER A 86 -3.14 -16.53 -7.23
C SER A 86 -3.77 -17.54 -6.26
N ASP A 87 -3.09 -17.87 -5.16
CA ASP A 87 -3.64 -18.74 -4.12
C ASP A 87 -4.86 -18.11 -3.42
N LEU A 88 -4.84 -16.80 -3.16
CA LEU A 88 -5.97 -16.07 -2.59
C LEU A 88 -7.18 -16.06 -3.55
N GLU A 89 -6.93 -15.83 -4.83
CA GLU A 89 -7.95 -15.89 -5.89
C GLU A 89 -8.54 -17.30 -6.01
N ALA A 90 -7.70 -18.33 -6.07
CA ALA A 90 -8.12 -19.73 -6.19
C ALA A 90 -8.97 -20.20 -4.99
N ARG A 91 -8.71 -19.67 -3.79
CA ARG A 91 -9.50 -19.97 -2.59
C ARG A 91 -10.89 -19.32 -2.62
N GLY A 92 -11.11 -18.30 -3.44
CA GLY A 92 -12.40 -17.61 -3.56
C GLY A 92 -12.89 -16.96 -2.26
N ILE A 93 -11.96 -16.57 -1.37
CA ILE A 93 -12.27 -16.00 -0.05
C ILE A 93 -12.22 -14.47 -0.03
N CYS A 94 -11.64 -13.85 -1.06
CA CYS A 94 -11.53 -12.40 -1.22
C CYS A 94 -12.80 -11.85 -1.86
N GLN A 95 -13.28 -10.72 -1.33
CA GLN A 95 -14.33 -9.93 -1.95
C GLN A 95 -13.78 -8.99 -3.03
N SER A 96 -12.54 -8.55 -2.87
CA SER A 96 -11.83 -7.67 -3.80
C SER A 96 -11.07 -8.45 -4.87
N ASP A 97 -11.05 -7.90 -6.09
CA ASP A 97 -10.24 -8.37 -7.21
C ASP A 97 -8.75 -7.96 -7.08
N ASP A 98 -8.38 -7.28 -6.00
CA ASP A 98 -7.02 -6.81 -5.72
C ASP A 98 -6.26 -7.76 -4.78
N ALA A 99 -6.32 -9.07 -5.05
CA ALA A 99 -5.62 -10.09 -4.28
C ALA A 99 -4.10 -9.82 -4.15
N HIS A 100 -3.51 -9.19 -5.16
CA HIS A 100 -2.11 -8.75 -5.13
C HIS A 100 -1.79 -7.75 -4.01
N VAL A 101 -2.73 -6.86 -3.63
CA VAL A 101 -2.56 -5.94 -2.48
C VAL A 101 -2.54 -6.71 -1.16
N LEU A 102 -3.38 -7.73 -1.04
CA LEU A 102 -3.47 -8.58 0.14
C LEU A 102 -2.22 -9.45 0.28
N ALA A 103 -1.75 -10.05 -0.81
CA ALA A 103 -0.50 -10.79 -0.87
C ALA A 103 0.71 -9.91 -0.52
N LEU A 104 0.79 -8.70 -1.08
CA LEU A 104 1.83 -7.73 -0.74
C LEU A 104 1.81 -7.37 0.75
N ALA A 105 0.62 -7.29 1.36
CA ALA A 105 0.49 -7.02 2.79
C ALA A 105 0.95 -8.18 3.68
N GLN A 106 0.73 -9.42 3.23
CA GLN A 106 1.21 -10.62 3.91
C GLN A 106 2.74 -10.66 3.89
N ASP A 107 3.35 -10.45 2.73
CA ASP A 107 4.80 -10.54 2.54
C ASP A 107 5.55 -9.39 3.23
N THR A 108 5.17 -8.14 2.92
CA THR A 108 5.89 -6.95 3.44
C THR A 108 5.56 -6.65 4.90
N GLY A 109 4.57 -7.34 5.48
CA GLY A 109 4.03 -7.02 6.80
C GLY A 109 3.32 -5.66 6.86
N ALA A 110 2.95 -5.08 5.70
CA ALA A 110 2.20 -3.85 5.67
C ALA A 110 0.84 -4.02 6.37
N ARG A 111 0.50 -3.04 7.21
CA ARG A 111 -0.74 -3.04 8.01
C ARG A 111 -1.46 -1.70 7.95
N LEU A 112 -1.14 -0.91 6.95
CA LEU A 112 -1.82 0.33 6.64
C LEU A 112 -2.19 0.32 5.17
N LEU A 113 -3.46 0.55 4.84
CA LEU A 113 -3.95 0.62 3.48
C LEU A 113 -4.56 2.01 3.22
N TYR A 114 -4.11 2.67 2.16
CA TYR A 114 -4.82 3.80 1.57
C TYR A 114 -5.53 3.29 0.32
N SER A 115 -6.85 3.16 0.41
CA SER A 115 -7.76 2.74 -0.67
C SER A 115 -9.14 3.34 -0.42
N ASN A 116 -9.93 3.51 -1.48
CA ASN A 116 -11.36 3.85 -1.42
C ASN A 116 -12.27 2.66 -1.73
N ASP A 117 -11.70 1.50 -2.07
CA ASP A 117 -12.45 0.29 -2.34
C ASP A 117 -12.89 -0.37 -1.02
N ASP A 118 -14.20 -0.46 -0.81
CA ASP A 118 -14.78 -1.00 0.42
C ASP A 118 -14.63 -2.53 0.53
N ALA A 119 -14.60 -3.26 -0.60
CA ALA A 119 -14.31 -4.70 -0.60
C ALA A 119 -12.85 -4.95 -0.20
N LEU A 120 -11.92 -4.20 -0.77
CA LEU A 120 -10.49 -4.30 -0.43
C LEU A 120 -10.24 -3.91 1.02
N ARG A 121 -10.88 -2.85 1.51
CA ARG A 121 -10.81 -2.46 2.93
C ARG A 121 -11.34 -3.57 3.84
N THR A 122 -12.43 -4.22 3.46
CA THR A 122 -13.02 -5.33 4.21
C THR A 122 -12.03 -6.50 4.29
N ASP A 123 -11.49 -6.93 3.15
CA ASP A 123 -10.52 -8.02 3.08
C ASP A 123 -9.22 -7.71 3.83
N PHE A 124 -8.73 -6.46 3.73
CA PHE A 124 -7.51 -6.03 4.41
C PHE A 124 -7.63 -6.04 5.95
N THR A 125 -8.85 -5.91 6.47
CA THR A 125 -9.11 -6.01 7.92
C THR A 125 -9.47 -7.42 8.36
N ASN A 126 -9.67 -8.35 7.42
CA ASN A 126 -10.03 -9.73 7.68
C ASN A 126 -8.80 -10.54 8.14
N ARG A 127 -8.89 -11.09 9.36
CA ARG A 127 -7.81 -11.86 9.98
C ARG A 127 -7.57 -13.23 9.35
N THR A 128 -8.53 -13.76 8.59
CA THR A 128 -8.36 -15.03 7.88
C THR A 128 -7.59 -14.86 6.57
N ILE A 129 -7.43 -13.61 6.12
CA ILE A 129 -6.68 -13.22 4.93
C ILE A 129 -5.34 -12.61 5.37
N ILE A 130 -5.36 -11.58 6.23
CA ILE A 130 -4.14 -10.97 6.75
C ILE A 130 -3.92 -11.43 8.19
N ASP A 131 -3.02 -12.40 8.35
CA ASP A 131 -2.68 -12.97 9.66
C ASP A 131 -2.04 -11.94 10.61
N GLY A 132 -2.33 -12.10 11.91
CA GLY A 132 -1.73 -11.31 12.99
C GLY A 132 -2.51 -10.05 13.38
N VAL A 133 -1.81 -8.91 13.49
CA VAL A 133 -2.44 -7.62 13.81
C VAL A 133 -3.30 -7.18 12.64
N ARG A 134 -4.55 -6.78 12.91
CA ARG A 134 -5.48 -6.30 11.88
C ARG A 134 -4.83 -5.19 11.05
N GLY A 135 -5.01 -5.27 9.73
CA GLY A 135 -4.78 -4.13 8.86
C GLY A 135 -5.59 -2.93 9.35
N LYS A 136 -5.01 -1.74 9.19
CA LYS A 136 -5.67 -0.47 9.45
C LYS A 136 -5.88 0.25 8.13
N ILE A 137 -7.00 0.94 8.01
CA ILE A 137 -7.24 1.84 6.89
C ILE A 137 -6.68 3.21 7.28
N TYR A 138 -5.99 3.87 6.36
CA TYR A 138 -5.46 5.22 6.59
C TYR A 138 -6.63 6.18 6.84
N PRO A 139 -6.73 6.78 8.04
CA PRO A 139 -7.90 7.57 8.40
C PRO A 139 -7.91 8.88 7.62
N THR A 140 -9.09 9.20 7.11
CA THR A 140 -9.34 10.29 6.18
C THR A 140 -9.70 11.62 6.85
N THR A 141 -9.80 11.64 8.18
CA THR A 141 -10.30 12.81 8.94
C THR A 141 -9.48 13.20 10.17
N ASP A 142 -8.72 12.30 10.80
CA ASP A 142 -7.88 12.66 11.97
C ASP A 142 -6.50 11.99 11.97
N TYR A 143 -5.60 12.57 11.17
CA TYR A 143 -4.20 12.14 11.02
C TYR A 143 -3.40 12.17 12.33
N ARG A 144 -3.73 13.08 13.26
CA ARG A 144 -2.95 13.28 14.49
C ARG A 144 -3.15 12.13 15.48
N GLU A 145 -4.36 11.61 15.58
CA GLU A 145 -4.64 10.45 16.44
C GLU A 145 -3.97 9.17 15.93
N PHE A 146 -3.91 9.01 14.60
CA PHE A 146 -3.31 7.84 13.96
C PHE A 146 -1.80 7.69 14.26
N LEU A 147 -1.06 8.79 14.29
CA LEU A 147 0.38 8.78 14.58
C LEU A 147 0.72 8.58 16.06
N ASN A 148 -0.21 8.94 16.95
CA ASN A 148 0.00 8.86 18.40
C ASN A 148 -0.27 7.47 18.98
N ASP A 149 -0.92 6.57 18.24
CA ASP A 149 -1.09 5.18 18.67
C ASP A 149 0.27 4.44 18.65
N ARG A 150 0.86 4.22 19.83
CA ARG A 150 2.13 3.51 19.98
C ARG A 150 2.12 2.09 19.38
N ARG A 151 0.94 1.48 19.19
CA ARG A 151 0.80 0.17 18.53
C ARG A 151 1.11 0.23 17.02
N ASN A 152 1.07 1.42 16.42
CA ASN A 152 1.33 1.64 14.99
C ASN A 152 2.82 1.69 14.64
N ARG A 153 3.70 1.97 15.62
CA ARG A 153 5.13 2.18 15.37
C ARG A 153 5.90 0.88 15.04
N ARG A 154 5.37 -0.30 15.40
CA ARG A 154 6.05 -1.60 15.22
C ARG A 154 5.64 -2.39 13.96
N LEU A 155 4.81 -1.82 13.09
CA LEU A 155 4.22 -2.53 11.94
C LEU A 155 5.12 -2.60 10.69
N CYS A 156 6.44 -2.69 10.87
CA CYS A 156 7.36 -3.21 9.86
C CYS A 156 8.30 -4.15 10.62
N SER A 157 7.80 -5.32 11.03
CA SER A 157 8.69 -6.38 11.48
C SER A 157 8.98 -7.22 10.24
N ARG A 158 10.22 -7.15 9.75
CA ARG A 158 10.81 -8.25 9.00
C ARG A 158 10.61 -9.50 9.85
N ARG A 159 10.00 -10.54 9.29
CA ARG A 159 10.19 -11.89 9.81
C ARG A 159 11.67 -12.25 9.72
#